data_AF-E6YKF5-F1
#
_entry.id   AF-E6YKF5-F1
#
_cell.length_a   1.000
_cell.length_b   1.000
_cell.length_c   1.000
_cell.angle_alpha   90.00
_cell.angle_beta   90.00
_cell.angle_gamma   90.00
#
_symmetry.space_group_name_H-M   'P 1'
#
loop_
_entity.id
_entity.type
_entity.pdbx_description
1 polymer ?
#
loop_
_entity_poly.entity_id
_entity_poly.type
_entity_poly.pdbx_seq_one_letter_code
_entity_poly.pdbx_strand_id
1 'polypeptide(L)' 'MIGLNDKEIQIIKTAKKKRQYYYKSVLGRRLFDLGLGEIVLSFVAVSSKENLSEIQKRIIANLQV' A
#
# COMPACT_ATOMS: atom_id res chain seq x y z
N MET A 1 -19.20 -8.19 11.02
CA MET A 1 -17.80 -8.66 10.81
C MET A 1 -17.66 -9.05 9.34
N ILE A 2 -16.72 -8.47 8.59
CA ILE A 2 -16.47 -8.93 7.21
C ILE A 2 -15.80 -10.30 7.34
N GLY A 3 -16.56 -11.37 7.10
CA GLY A 3 -16.03 -12.73 7.14
C GLY A 3 -15.06 -12.94 5.98
N LEU A 4 -13.77 -13.07 6.29
CA LEU A 4 -12.76 -13.50 5.32
C LEU A 4 -12.60 -15.01 5.40
N ASN A 5 -12.49 -15.68 4.26
CA ASN A 5 -12.17 -17.10 4.22
C ASN A 5 -10.64 -17.34 4.18
N ASP A 6 -10.21 -18.58 4.36
CA ASP A 6 -8.78 -18.91 4.43
C ASP A 6 -8.00 -18.47 3.18
N LYS A 7 -8.61 -18.57 1.99
CA LYS A 7 -7.96 -18.13 0.76
C LYS A 7 -7.80 -16.61 0.72
N GLU A 8 -8.79 -15.86 1.16
CA GLU A 8 -8.76 -14.39 1.22
C GLU A 8 -7.71 -13.92 2.23
N ILE A 9 -7.64 -14.58 3.38
CA ILE A 9 -6.61 -14.34 4.40
C ILE A 9 -5.21 -14.57 3.80
N GLN A 10 -5.00 -15.67 3.06
CA GLN A 10 -3.71 -15.93 2.41
C GLN A 10 -3.34 -14.88 1.36
N ILE A 11 -4.32 -14.41 0.57
CA ILE A 11 -4.09 -13.32 -0.41
C ILE A 11 -3.65 -12.04 0.29
N ILE A 12 -4.32 -11.66 1.37
CA ILE A 12 -3.98 -10.44 2.14
C ILE A 12 -2.63 -10.60 2.84
N LYS A 13 -2.33 -11.80 3.34
CA LYS A 13 -1.07 -12.10 4.04
C LYS A 13 0.16 -11.92 3.15
N THR A 14 0.05 -12.22 1.86
CA THR A 14 1.15 -12.07 0.89
C THR A 14 1.13 -10.75 0.12
N ALA A 15 0.09 -9.93 0.32
CA ALA A 15 -0.03 -8.64 -0.35
C ALA A 15 1.02 -7.63 0.13
N LYS A 16 1.45 -6.75 -0.79
CA LYS A 16 2.34 -5.63 -0.46
C LYS A 16 1.60 -4.63 0.41
N LYS A 17 2.01 -4.53 1.69
CA LYS A 17 1.48 -3.54 2.64
C LYS A 17 1.47 -2.15 2.01
N LYS A 18 0.36 -1.42 2.23
CA LYS A 18 0.16 -0.02 1.81
C LYS A 18 0.28 0.23 0.29
N ARG A 19 0.20 -0.83 -0.52
CA ARG A 19 0.29 -0.74 -1.98
C ARG A 19 -0.79 -1.58 -2.66
N GLN A 20 -0.95 -2.81 -2.21
CA GLN A 20 -1.98 -3.71 -2.72
C GLN A 20 -3.20 -3.70 -1.79
N TYR A 21 -4.36 -3.48 -2.38
CA TYR A 21 -5.64 -3.35 -1.70
C TYR A 21 -6.56 -4.49 -2.10
N TYR A 22 -7.21 -5.09 -1.11
CA TYR A 22 -8.14 -6.20 -1.33
C TYR A 22 -9.57 -5.68 -1.29
N TYR A 23 -10.28 -5.80 -2.42
CA TYR A 23 -11.69 -5.46 -2.53
C TYR A 23 -12.54 -6.73 -2.51
N LYS A 24 -13.63 -6.70 -1.74
CA LYS A 24 -14.64 -7.77 -1.65
C LYS A 24 -16.03 -7.16 -1.72
N SER A 25 -16.86 -7.70 -2.61
CA SER A 25 -18.26 -7.35 -2.79
C SER A 25 -19.07 -8.59 -3.16
N VAL A 26 -20.39 -8.45 -3.25
CA VAL A 26 -21.27 -9.52 -3.77
C VAL A 26 -20.99 -9.88 -5.23
N LEU A 27 -20.45 -8.93 -6.02
CA LEU A 27 -20.12 -9.12 -7.44
C LEU A 27 -18.75 -9.76 -7.66
N GLY A 28 -17.95 -9.92 -6.60
CA GLY A 28 -16.63 -10.51 -6.70
C GLY A 28 -15.60 -9.85 -5.80
N ARG A 29 -14.37 -10.33 -5.97
CA ARG A 29 -13.23 -9.99 -5.11
C ARG A 29 -11.94 -9.89 -5.93
N ARG A 30 -11.12 -8.88 -5.65
CA ARG A 30 -9.90 -8.60 -6.41
C ARG A 30 -8.83 -7.94 -5.54
N LEU A 31 -7.59 -8.36 -5.74
CA LEU A 31 -6.41 -7.64 -5.29
C LEU A 31 -5.95 -6.67 -6.40
N PHE A 32 -5.74 -5.41 -6.07
CA PHE A 32 -5.33 -4.39 -7.04
C PHE A 32 -4.31 -3.42 -6.44
N ASP A 33 -3.54 -2.75 -7.31
CA ASP A 33 -2.68 -1.62 -6.96
C ASP A 33 -3.42 -0.34 -7.35
N LEU A 34 -3.28 0.71 -6.55
CA LEU A 34 -3.85 2.03 -6.85
C LEU A 34 -3.07 2.77 -7.94
N GLY A 35 -1.93 2.23 -8.39
CA GLY A 35 -1.09 2.88 -9.39
C GLY A 35 -0.41 4.14 -8.85
N LEU A 36 -0.25 4.24 -7.52
CA LEU A 36 0.44 5.34 -6.89
C LEU A 36 1.92 5.26 -7.25
N GLY A 37 2.43 6.27 -7.96
CA GLY A 37 3.87 6.42 -8.20
C GLY A 37 4.64 6.54 -6.88
N GLU A 38 5.96 6.34 -6.92
CA GLU A 38 6.80 6.33 -5.71
C GLU A 38 6.63 7.57 -4.84
N ILE A 39 6.44 8.75 -5.46
CA ILE A 39 6.23 10.01 -4.76
C ILE A 39 4.91 9.98 -3.97
N VAL A 40 3.80 9.62 -4.62
CA VAL A 40 2.49 9.59 -3.94
C VAL A 40 2.47 8.49 -2.87
N LEU A 41 3.10 7.35 -3.14
CA LEU A 41 3.27 6.28 -2.15
C LEU A 41 4.03 6.78 -0.92
N SER A 42 5.02 7.66 -1.08
CA SER A 42 5.77 8.25 0.03
C SER A 42 4.90 9.13 0.94
N PHE A 43 3.88 9.80 0.42
CA PHE A 43 2.97 10.60 1.27
C PHE A 43 1.90 9.73 1.94
N VAL A 44 1.35 8.74 1.22
CA VAL A 44 0.18 7.97 1.67
C VAL A 44 0.58 6.72 2.48
N ALA A 45 1.78 6.16 2.24
CA ALA A 45 2.23 4.94 2.90
C ALA A 45 2.94 5.18 4.24
N VAL A 46 2.96 6.39 4.78
CA VAL A 46 3.67 6.70 6.03
C VAL A 46 2.72 6.75 7.20
N SER A 47 3.04 5.99 8.24
CA SER A 47 2.32 6.01 9.51
C SER A 47 3.24 5.98 10.73
N SER A 48 4.57 6.03 10.54
CA SER A 48 5.55 6.05 11.64
C SER A 48 6.62 7.11 11.41
N LYS A 49 7.21 7.59 12.51
CA LYS A 49 8.16 8.71 12.53
C LYS A 49 9.48 8.36 11.83
N GLU A 50 9.92 7.10 11.89
CA GLU A 50 11.12 6.64 11.16
C GLU A 50 10.91 6.60 9.65
N ASN A 51 9.69 6.30 9.19
CA ASN A 51 9.39 6.27 7.76
C ASN A 51 9.36 7.67 7.13
N LEU A 52 9.06 8.73 7.91
CA LEU A 52 9.09 10.11 7.43
C LEU A 52 10.50 10.57 7.05
N SER A 53 11.51 10.22 7.83
CA SER A 53 12.89 10.67 7.57
C SER A 53 13.48 10.03 6.32
N GLU A 54 13.18 8.75 6.06
CA GLU A 54 13.56 8.03 4.84
C GLU A 54 12.93 8.68 3.59
N ILE A 55 11.70 9.16 3.73
CA ILE A 55 10.96 9.79 2.64
C ILE A 55 11.42 11.21 2.37
N GLN A 56 11.73 11.98 3.42
CA GLN A 56 12.39 13.27 3.27
C GLN A 56 13.72 13.13 2.52
N LYS A 57 14.54 12.11 2.83
CA LYS A 57 15.77 11.82 2.10
C LYS A 57 15.50 11.52 0.62
N ARG A 58 14.51 10.68 0.30
CA ARG A 58 14.13 10.33 -1.08
C ARG A 58 13.57 11.51 -1.88
N ILE A 59 12.85 12.42 -1.23
CA ILE A 59 12.35 13.65 -1.86
C ILE A 59 13.52 14.58 -2.19
N ILE A 60 14.42 14.83 -1.23
CA ILE A 60 15.58 15.71 -1.42
C ILE A 60 16.50 15.18 -2.53
N ALA A 61 16.74 13.87 -2.59
CA ALA A 61 17.57 13.25 -3.63
C ALA A 61 17.02 13.42 -5.06
N ASN A 62 15.69 13.51 -5.22
CA ASN A 62 15.05 13.68 -6.53
C ASN A 62 14.87 15.16 -6.95
N LEU A 63 15.13 16.11 -6.04
CA LEU A 63 15.04 17.55 -6.29
C LEU A 63 16.38 18.19 -6.71
N GLN A 64 17.46 17.39 -6.85
CA GLN A 64 18.78 17.86 -7.33
C GLN A 64 19.01 17.64 -8.84
N VAL A 65 17.96 17.59 -9.66
CA VAL A 65 18.05 17.64 -11.12
C VAL A 65 17.45 18.93 -11.63
#